data_AF-A0A352AZB9-F1
#
_entry.id   AF-A0A352AZB9-F1
#
_cell.length_a   1.000
_cell.length_b   1.000
_cell.length_c   1.000
_cell.angle_alpha   90.00
_cell.angle_beta   90.00
_cell.angle_gamma   90.00
#
_symmetry.space_group_name_H-M   'P 1'
#
loop_
_entity.id
_entity.type
_entity.pdbx_description
1 polymer ?
#
loop_
_entity_poly.entity_id
_entity_poly.type
_entity_poly.pdbx_seq_one_letter_code
_entity_poly.pdbx_strand_id
1 'polypeptide(L)'
;MGNLLISTKRLDLATEQIKDLVQENSTVERCDIVVRISTSMPSVMCDLEEAQRKMKDAQRLQEEASREIRAVVATLREQGLSMRDIGVLLRISPQRVAQLTD
;
A
#
# COMPACT_ATOMS: atom_id res chain seq x y z
N MET A 1 -7.84 38.65 -0.08
CA MET A 1 -7.33 37.53 0.72
C MET A 1 -5.86 37.34 0.36
N GLY A 2 -4.96 37.46 1.33
CA GLY A 2 -3.52 37.45 1.09
C GLY A 2 -3.03 36.08 0.66
N ASN A 3 -2.04 36.03 -0.24
CA ASN A 3 -1.32 34.81 -0.55
C ASN A 3 -0.58 34.35 0.71
N LEU A 4 -1.08 33.30 1.36
CA LEU A 4 -0.37 32.62 2.45
C LEU A 4 0.80 31.85 1.84
N LEU A 5 2.02 32.21 2.26
CA LEU A 5 3.27 31.64 1.75
C LEU A 5 3.98 30.90 2.89
N ILE A 6 4.27 29.63 2.67
CA ILE A 6 5.08 28.80 3.56
C ILE A 6 6.18 28.10 2.75
N SER A 7 7.30 27.76 3.40
CA SER A 7 8.40 27.01 2.79
C SER A 7 8.86 25.91 3.73
N THR A 8 8.73 24.66 3.30
CA THR A 8 9.16 23.48 4.07
C THR A 8 9.56 22.34 3.14
N LYS A 9 10.46 21.48 3.61
CA LYS A 9 10.93 20.28 2.88
C LYS A 9 10.01 19.06 3.06
N ARG A 10 8.96 19.18 3.89
CA ARG A 10 8.06 18.08 4.30
C ARG A 10 6.60 18.46 4.03
N LEU A 11 5.92 17.67 3.19
CA LEU A 11 4.53 17.91 2.76
C LEU A 11 3.53 17.76 3.93
N ASP A 12 3.80 16.85 4.86
CA ASP A 12 3.02 16.68 6.08
C ASP A 12 3.10 17.92 6.98
N LEU A 13 4.30 18.46 7.17
CA LEU A 13 4.51 19.70 7.93
C LEU A 13 3.90 20.91 7.21
N ALA A 14 3.94 20.94 5.88
CA ALA A 14 3.33 22.00 5.08
C ALA A 14 1.82 22.08 5.32
N THR A 15 1.17 20.91 5.39
CA THR A 15 -0.27 20.80 5.60
C THR A 15 -0.68 21.34 6.96
N GLU A 16 0.06 20.99 8.02
CA GLU A 16 -0.21 21.50 9.36
C GLU A 16 0.06 23.01 9.49
N GLN A 17 1.17 23.50 8.93
CA GLN A 17 1.47 24.94 8.90
C GLN A 17 0.40 25.75 8.16
N ILE A 18 -0.15 25.23 7.05
CA ILE A 18 -1.24 25.89 6.32
C ILE A 18 -2.51 25.94 7.18
N LYS A 19 -2.85 24.86 7.89
CA LYS A 19 -4.02 24.85 8.79
C LYS A 19 -3.89 25.88 9.90
N ASP A 20 -2.71 25.96 10.52
CA ASP A 20 -2.40 26.95 11.55
C ASP A 20 -2.54 28.38 11.02
N LEU A 21 -1.90 28.68 9.88
CA LEU A 21 -1.95 30.01 9.26
C LEU A 21 -3.36 30.42 8.80
N VAL A 22 -4.17 29.49 8.30
CA VAL A 22 -5.56 29.77 7.88
C VAL A 22 -6.45 30.03 9.09
N GLN A 23 -6.27 29.30 10.18
CA GLN A 23 -6.98 29.53 11.45
C GLN A 23 -6.62 30.89 12.08
N GLU A 24 -5.36 31.33 11.99
CA GLU A 24 -4.94 32.63 12.50
C GLU A 24 -5.46 33.82 11.68
N ASN A 25 -5.68 33.61 10.37
CA ASN A 25 -6.08 34.67 9.44
C ASN A 25 -7.57 34.66 9.07
N SER A 26 -8.33 33.65 9.51
CA SER A 26 -9.76 33.48 9.20
C SER A 26 -10.52 32.96 10.42
N THR A 27 -11.83 33.23 10.51
CA THR A 27 -12.71 32.69 11.55
C THR A 27 -13.14 31.24 11.33
N VAL A 28 -12.37 30.48 10.53
CA VAL A 28 -12.67 29.08 10.17
C VAL A 28 -11.96 28.16 11.16
N GLU A 29 -12.68 27.18 11.71
CA GLU A 29 -12.11 26.20 12.61
C GLU A 29 -11.12 25.27 11.89
N ARG A 30 -10.05 24.86 12.59
CA ARG A 30 -8.99 24.00 12.06
C ARG A 30 -9.51 22.72 11.40
N CYS A 31 -10.60 22.17 11.94
CA CYS A 31 -11.21 20.92 11.49
C CYS A 31 -11.90 21.04 10.12
N ASP A 32 -12.29 22.25 9.71
CA ASP A 32 -12.99 22.50 8.44
C ASP A 32 -12.04 22.79 7.27
N ILE A 33 -10.73 22.82 7.52
CA ILE A 33 -9.72 23.15 6.52
C ILE A 33 -9.31 21.89 5.74
N VAL A 34 -9.79 21.77 4.51
CA VAL A 34 -9.38 20.70 3.57
C VAL A 34 -8.22 21.20 2.70
N VAL A 35 -7.02 20.66 2.94
CA VAL A 35 -5.82 20.96 2.15
C VAL A 35 -5.72 20.01 0.96
N ARG A 36 -5.89 20.54 -0.26
CA ARG A 36 -5.67 19.78 -1.50
C ARG A 36 -4.31 20.16 -2.09
N ILE A 37 -3.39 19.19 -2.11
CA ILE A 37 -2.07 19.38 -2.70
C ILE A 37 -2.18 19.09 -4.20
N SER A 38 -1.87 20.09 -5.02
CA SER A 38 -1.79 19.95 -6.48
C SER A 38 -0.35 20.17 -6.92
N THR A 39 0.32 19.10 -7.36
CA THR A 39 1.68 19.18 -7.90
C THR A 39 1.61 19.44 -9.39
N SER A 40 2.26 20.49 -9.89
CA SER A 40 2.33 20.81 -11.33
C SER A 40 3.58 20.23 -12.00
N MET A 41 4.08 19.07 -11.55
CA MET A 41 5.25 18.40 -12.14
C MET A 41 4.79 17.21 -13.02
N PRO A 42 4.74 17.37 -14.35
CA PRO A 42 4.08 16.40 -15.22
C PRO A 42 4.83 15.06 -15.34
N SER A 43 6.16 15.05 -15.23
CA SER A 43 6.96 13.85 -15.48
C SER A 43 6.83 12.79 -14.38
N VAL A 44 6.95 13.19 -13.12
CA VAL A 44 7.00 12.25 -11.98
C VAL A 44 5.60 11.72 -11.60
N MET A 45 4.54 12.44 -11.94
CA MET A 45 3.17 12.01 -11.64
C MET A 45 2.77 10.77 -12.45
N CYS A 46 3.13 10.70 -13.74
CA CYS A 46 2.86 9.52 -14.56
C CYS A 46 3.60 8.28 -14.00
N ASP A 47 4.85 8.45 -13.59
CA ASP A 47 5.66 7.37 -13.00
C ASP A 47 5.09 6.91 -11.65
N LEU A 48 4.58 7.84 -10.83
CA LEU A 48 3.96 7.52 -9.54
C LEU A 48 2.65 6.73 -9.71
N GLU A 49 1.77 7.16 -10.61
CA GLU A 49 0.52 6.44 -10.89
C GLU A 49 0.79 5.03 -11.43
N GLU A 50 1.77 4.88 -12.33
CA GLU A 50 2.15 3.58 -12.86
C GLU A 50 2.77 2.68 -11.77
N ALA A 51 3.62 3.24 -10.91
CA ALA A 51 4.19 2.52 -9.77
C ALA A 51 3.08 2.05 -8.80
N GLN A 52 2.14 2.93 -8.44
CA GLN A 52 1.00 2.57 -7.58
C GLN A 52 0.13 1.48 -8.22
N ARG A 53 -0.12 1.56 -9.53
CA ARG A 53 -0.85 0.51 -10.26
C ARG A 53 -0.12 -0.83 -10.21
N LYS A 54 1.18 -0.85 -10.51
CA LYS A 54 2.01 -2.06 -10.45
C LYS A 54 2.05 -2.67 -9.05
N MET A 55 2.12 -1.85 -8.01
CA MET A 55 2.06 -2.32 -6.62
C MET A 55 0.73 -2.99 -6.30
N LYS A 56 -0.39 -2.38 -6.72
CA LYS A 56 -1.72 -2.95 -6.53
C LYS A 56 -1.90 -4.26 -7.29
N ASP A 57 -1.42 -4.32 -8.54
CA ASP A 57 -1.47 -5.52 -9.35
C ASP A 57 -0.60 -6.64 -8.77
N ALA A 58 0.60 -6.32 -8.29
CA ALA A 58 1.48 -7.27 -7.62
C ALA A 58 0.84 -7.85 -6.36
N GLN A 59 0.20 -7.00 -5.55
CA GLN A 59 -0.52 -7.45 -4.36
C GLN A 59 -1.67 -8.40 -4.73
N ARG A 60 -2.49 -8.04 -5.73
CA ARG A 60 -3.58 -8.90 -6.21
C ARG A 60 -3.07 -10.26 -6.70
N LEU A 61 -2.04 -10.26 -7.53
CA LEU A 61 -1.44 -11.49 -8.06
C LEU A 61 -0.82 -12.34 -6.94
N GLN A 62 -0.23 -11.72 -5.93
CA GLN A 62 0.31 -12.42 -4.77
C GLN A 62 -0.79 -13.08 -3.93
N GLU A 63 -1.93 -12.42 -3.75
CA GLU A 63 -3.10 -12.97 -3.07
C GLU A 63 -3.71 -14.15 -3.84
N GLU A 64 -3.86 -14.02 -5.16
CA GLU A 64 -4.33 -15.08 -6.06
C GLU A 64 -3.40 -16.30 -6.02
N ALA A 65 -2.08 -16.09 -6.18
CA ALA A 65 -1.10 -17.16 -6.09
C ALA A 65 -1.12 -17.84 -4.72
N SER A 66 -1.25 -17.06 -3.64
CA SER A 66 -1.35 -17.63 -2.28
C SER A 66 -2.58 -18.51 -2.14
N ARG A 67 -3.73 -18.11 -2.70
CA ARG A 67 -4.96 -18.92 -2.69
C ARG A 67 -4.80 -20.20 -3.49
N GLU A 68 -4.23 -20.14 -4.68
CA GLU A 68 -3.99 -21.32 -5.52
C GLU A 68 -3.03 -22.31 -4.87
N ILE A 69 -1.94 -21.82 -4.28
CA ILE A 69 -0.97 -22.67 -3.56
C ILE A 69 -1.68 -23.38 -2.40
N ARG A 70 -2.52 -22.68 -1.61
CA ARG A 70 -3.29 -23.31 -0.54
C ARG A 70 -4.21 -24.42 -1.04
N ALA A 71 -4.91 -24.19 -2.16
CA ALA A 71 -5.77 -25.20 -2.76
C ALA A 71 -4.97 -26.44 -3.20
N VAL A 72 -3.82 -26.22 -3.86
CA VAL A 72 -2.92 -27.31 -4.28
C VAL A 72 -2.40 -28.09 -3.07
N VAL A 73 -1.96 -27.41 -2.00
CA VAL A 73 -1.50 -28.06 -0.77
C VAL A 73 -2.61 -28.91 -0.15
N ALA A 74 -3.84 -28.40 -0.08
CA ALA A 74 -4.99 -29.15 0.45
C ALA A 74 -5.24 -30.44 -0.34
N THR A 75 -5.29 -30.36 -1.68
CA THR A 75 -5.47 -31.53 -2.55
C THR A 75 -4.31 -32.53 -2.40
N LEU A 76 -3.05 -32.08 -2.33
CA LEU A 76 -1.92 -32.98 -2.14
C LEU A 76 -1.95 -33.68 -0.78
N ARG A 77 -2.43 -33.00 0.27
CA ARG A 77 -2.63 -33.63 1.58
C ARG A 77 -3.75 -34.67 1.56
N GLU A 78 -4.86 -34.42 0.87
CA GLU A 78 -5.94 -35.40 0.69
C GLU A 78 -5.47 -36.66 -0.03
N GLN A 79 -4.51 -36.53 -0.95
CA GLN A 79 -3.85 -37.64 -1.63
C GLN A 79 -2.81 -38.37 -0.74
N GLY A 80 -2.62 -37.94 0.50
CA GLY A 80 -1.75 -38.60 1.49
C GLY A 80 -0.28 -38.19 1.44
N LEU A 81 0.09 -37.12 0.72
CA LEU A 81 1.47 -36.65 0.70
C LEU A 81 1.86 -35.99 2.03
N SER A 82 3.11 -36.19 2.45
CA SER A 82 3.66 -35.55 3.64
C SER A 82 3.95 -34.06 3.38
N MET A 83 3.90 -33.23 4.42
CA MET A 83 4.26 -31.80 4.33
C MET A 83 5.68 -31.57 3.79
N ARG A 84 6.59 -32.53 4.01
CA ARG A 84 7.96 -32.48 3.50
C ARG A 84 7.99 -32.62 1.98
N ASP A 85 7.25 -33.59 1.44
CA ASP A 85 7.20 -33.85 -0.01
C ASP A 85 6.47 -32.73 -0.75
N ILE A 86 5.40 -32.19 -0.14
CA ILE A 86 4.69 -31.01 -0.64
C ILE A 86 5.64 -29.80 -0.70
N GLY A 87 6.47 -29.58 0.33
CA GLY A 87 7.47 -28.51 0.32
C GLY A 87 8.50 -28.65 -0.80
N VAL A 88 8.95 -29.87 -1.09
CA VAL A 88 9.85 -30.16 -2.22
C VAL A 88 9.17 -29.85 -3.56
N LEU A 89 7.92 -30.28 -3.76
CA LEU A 89 7.15 -30.04 -4.99
C LEU A 89 6.92 -28.56 -5.25
N LEU A 90 6.57 -27.81 -4.20
CA LEU A 90 6.29 -26.38 -4.28
C LEU A 90 7.56 -25.51 -4.18
N ARG A 91 8.73 -26.12 -4.00
CA ARG A 91 10.03 -25.45 -3.79
C ARG A 91 9.98 -24.41 -2.66
N ILE A 92 9.19 -24.69 -1.63
CA ILE A 92 9.08 -23.85 -0.42
C ILE A 92 9.46 -24.68 0.81
N SER A 93 9.93 -24.02 1.87
CA SER A 93 10.28 -24.75 3.09
C SER A 93 9.03 -25.41 3.70
N PRO A 94 9.17 -26.57 4.38
CA PRO A 94 8.04 -27.24 5.03
C PRO A 94 7.32 -26.35 6.07
N GLN A 95 8.06 -25.44 6.73
CA GLN A 95 7.48 -24.44 7.63
C GLN A 95 6.52 -23.49 6.90
N ARG A 96 6.86 -23.09 5.66
CA ARG A 96 6.01 -22.23 4.84
C ARG A 96 4.76 -22.96 4.35
N VAL A 97 4.86 -24.27 4.09
CA VAL A 97 3.71 -25.12 3.79
C VAL A 97 2.74 -25.16 4.98
N ALA A 98 3.25 -25.34 6.20
CA ALA A 98 2.43 -25.38 7.40
C ALA A 98 1.63 -24.08 7.62
N GLN A 99 2.27 -22.93 7.43
CA GLN A 99 1.62 -21.61 7.50
C GLN A 99 0.56 -21.35 6.41
N LEU A 100 0.54 -22.17 5.36
CA LEU A 100 -0.46 -22.08 4.30
C LEU A 100 -1.68 -22.97 4.58
N THR A 101 -1.59 -23.88 5.56
CA THR A 101 -2.67 -24.81 5.91
C THR A 101 -3.39 -24.48 7.22
N ASP A 102 -2.85 -23.54 8.01
CA ASP A 102 -3.52 -22.93 9.17
C ASP A 102 -4.40 -21.74 8.73
#